data_AF-A0A7J6Q8P6-F1
#
_entry.id   AF-A0A7J6Q8P6-F1
#
_cell.length_a   1.000
_cell.length_b   1.000
_cell.length_c   1.000
_cell.angle_alpha   90.00
_cell.angle_beta   90.00
_cell.angle_gamma   90.00
#
_symmetry.space_group_name_H-M   'P 1'
#
loop_
_entity.id
_entity.type
_entity.pdbx_description
1 polymer ?
#
loop_
_entity_poly.entity_id
_entity_poly.type
_entity_poly.pdbx_seq_one_letter_code
_entity_poly.pdbx_strand_id
1 'polypeptide(L)'
;MRTFFRYAGPGWLMSLAYLDPGNLEADLQSGVYTGFQLSWVMLLAHAVGLLLQCLSARLGFVTGKSLAQHCRQGYGPRTGTILWILTEIAIVGSDIQEVLGSAVAFRLLFGIPLWMGCVITAADTFTFLAAQYLHGTRVLEGFVVS
;
A
#
# COMPACT_ATOMS: atom_id res chain seq x y z
N MET A 1 27.16 2.23 6.07
CA MET A 1 25.96 3.08 5.86
C MET A 1 25.50 3.15 4.41
N ARG A 2 26.37 3.38 3.40
CA ARG A 2 25.97 3.41 1.96
C ARG A 2 25.26 2.15 1.45
N THR A 3 25.63 0.96 1.95
CA THR A 3 24.99 -0.30 1.59
C THR A 3 23.57 -0.42 2.17
N PHE A 4 23.32 0.15 3.36
CA PHE A 4 22.01 0.11 4.01
C PHE A 4 20.98 0.93 3.24
N PHE A 5 21.32 2.16 2.82
CA PHE A 5 20.46 2.99 1.98
C PHE A 5 20.12 2.34 0.63
N ARG A 6 21.03 1.54 0.06
CA ARG A 6 20.80 0.85 -1.21
C ARG A 6 19.84 -0.36 -1.10
N TYR A 7 19.66 -0.89 0.11
CA TYR A 7 18.74 -2.00 0.41
C TYR A 7 17.53 -1.57 1.27
N ALA A 8 17.46 -0.31 1.69
CA ALA A 8 16.33 0.27 2.42
C ALA A 8 15.11 0.54 1.52
N GLY A 9 15.32 0.68 0.20
CA GLY A 9 14.28 0.93 -0.81
C GLY A 9 13.02 0.06 -0.67
N PRO A 10 13.12 -1.29 -0.68
CA PRO A 10 11.94 -2.14 -0.55
C PRO A 10 11.25 -2.05 0.82
N GLY A 11 12.00 -1.81 1.90
CA GLY A 11 11.42 -1.62 3.23
C GLY A 11 10.65 -0.31 3.32
N TRP A 12 11.20 0.76 2.76
CA TRP A 12 10.59 2.09 2.74
C TRP A 12 9.31 2.13 1.89
N LEU A 13 9.33 1.51 0.70
CA LEU A 13 8.15 1.38 -0.16
C LEU A 13 7.01 0.64 0.56
N MET A 14 7.32 -0.39 1.35
CA MET A 14 6.32 -1.12 2.13
C MET A 14 5.79 -0.32 3.33
N SER A 15 6.64 0.49 3.97
CA SER A 15 6.18 1.39 5.04
C SER A 15 5.28 2.51 4.49
N LEU A 16 5.55 3.01 3.29
CA LEU A 16 4.70 3.99 2.62
C LEU A 16 3.30 3.42 2.36
N ALA A 17 3.23 2.20 1.82
CA ALA A 17 1.96 1.48 1.60
C ALA A 17 1.17 1.19 2.90
N TYR A 18 1.83 1.19 4.07
CA TYR A 18 1.12 1.04 5.35
C TYR A 18 0.53 2.36 5.85
N LEU A 19 1.08 3.48 5.38
CA LEU A 19 0.68 4.86 5.69
C LEU A 19 -0.28 5.42 4.64
N ASP A 20 -0.93 4.57 3.85
CA ASP A 20 -1.89 4.99 2.85
C ASP A 20 -3.07 5.75 3.49
N PRO A 21 -3.59 6.78 2.81
CA PRO A 21 -4.61 7.66 3.38
C PRO A 21 -5.91 6.91 3.75
N GLY A 22 -6.20 5.80 3.08
CA GLY A 22 -7.33 4.93 3.42
C GLY A 22 -7.19 4.24 4.78
N ASN A 23 -5.97 3.82 5.16
CA ASN A 23 -5.73 3.22 6.47
C ASN A 23 -5.87 4.29 7.58
N LEU A 24 -5.33 5.49 7.34
CA LEU A 24 -5.48 6.63 8.24
C LEU A 24 -6.94 7.06 8.40
N GLU A 25 -7.74 7.08 7.33
CA GLU A 25 -9.16 7.40 7.38
C GLU A 25 -9.93 6.37 8.23
N ALA A 26 -9.71 5.08 7.98
CA ALA A 26 -10.36 4.00 8.73
C ALA A 26 -10.00 4.04 10.22
N ASP A 27 -8.73 4.30 10.54
CA ASP A 27 -8.26 4.44 11.91
C ASP A 27 -8.86 5.67 12.60
N LEU A 28 -8.88 6.84 11.94
CA LEU A 28 -9.52 8.05 12.45
C LEU A 28 -11.02 7.83 12.67
N GLN A 29 -11.70 7.19 11.73
CA GLN A 29 -13.11 6.87 11.84
C GLN A 29 -13.38 5.93 13.02
N SER A 30 -12.57 4.88 13.19
CA SER A 30 -12.68 3.96 14.34
C SER A 30 -12.44 4.65 15.68
N GLY A 31 -11.51 5.61 15.72
CA GLY A 31 -11.21 6.45 16.89
C GLY A 31 -12.33 7.42 17.25
N VAL A 32 -13.04 7.98 16.26
CA VAL A 32 -14.20 8.85 16.50
C VAL A 32 -15.37 8.07 17.11
N TYR A 33 -15.64 6.84 16.64
CA TYR A 33 -16.76 6.04 17.15
C TYR A 33 -16.51 5.41 18.52
N THR A 34 -15.25 5.05 18.83
CA THR A 34 -14.96 4.23 20.02
C THR A 34 -13.96 4.85 21.01
N GLY A 35 -13.46 6.05 20.70
CA GLY A 35 -12.48 6.76 21.53
C GLY A 35 -11.19 5.97 21.73
N PHE A 36 -10.50 6.20 22.86
CA PHE A 36 -9.21 5.57 23.19
C PHE A 36 -9.30 4.11 23.66
N GLN A 37 -10.49 3.51 23.70
CA GLN A 37 -10.64 2.14 24.22
C GLN A 37 -10.05 1.07 23.27
N LEU A 38 -9.93 1.37 21.97
CA LEU A 38 -9.41 0.42 20.97
C LEU A 38 -7.93 0.61 20.58
N SER A 39 -7.23 1.60 21.13
CA SER A 39 -5.84 1.89 20.73
C SER A 39 -4.90 0.68 20.94
N TRP A 40 -5.16 -0.17 21.94
CA TRP A 40 -4.38 -1.40 22.16
C TRP A 40 -4.62 -2.47 21.10
N VAL A 41 -5.85 -2.59 20.58
CA VAL A 41 -6.21 -3.54 19.51
C VAL A 41 -5.57 -3.12 18.19
N MET A 42 -5.64 -1.83 17.88
CA MET A 42 -5.03 -1.25 16.68
C MET A 42 -3.51 -1.46 16.68
N LEU A 43 -2.86 -1.27 17.84
CA LEU A 43 -1.42 -1.49 18.00
C LEU A 43 -1.05 -2.97 17.82
N LEU A 44 -1.86 -3.90 18.35
CA LEU A 44 -1.66 -5.33 18.10
C LEU A 44 -1.87 -5.70 16.63
N ALA A 45 -2.87 -5.13 15.96
CA ALA A 45 -3.11 -5.37 14.53
C ALA A 45 -1.91 -4.94 13.68
N HIS A 46 -1.36 -3.76 13.95
CA HIS A 46 -0.13 -3.26 13.29
C HIS A 46 1.08 -4.15 13.60
N ALA A 47 1.24 -4.61 14.84
CA ALA A 47 2.34 -5.51 15.23
C ALA A 47 2.27 -6.85 14.48
N VAL A 48 1.07 -7.45 14.38
CA VAL A 48 0.88 -8.69 13.60
C VAL A 48 1.12 -8.44 12.11
N GLY A 49 0.66 -7.30 11.57
CA GLY A 49 0.94 -6.89 10.20
C GLY A 49 2.44 -6.82 9.89
N LEU A 50 3.21 -6.16 10.77
CA LEU A 50 4.68 -6.08 10.65
C LEU A 50 5.35 -7.46 10.71
N LEU A 51 4.88 -8.36 11.58
CA LEU A 51 5.39 -9.73 11.65
C LEU A 51 5.15 -10.49 10.34
N LEU A 52 3.94 -10.43 9.79
CA LEU A 52 3.58 -11.06 8.52
C LEU A 52 4.39 -10.48 7.35
N GLN A 53 4.63 -9.18 7.34
CA GLN A 53 5.46 -8.50 6.34
C GLN A 53 6.91 -8.98 6.41
N CYS A 54 7.47 -9.08 7.62
CA CYS A 54 8.82 -9.59 7.85
C CYS A 54 8.97 -11.05 7.40
N LEU A 55 7.97 -11.89 7.67
CA LEU A 55 7.96 -13.27 7.22
C LEU A 55 7.89 -13.37 5.69
N SER A 56 7.04 -12.57 5.05
CA SER A 56 6.92 -12.52 3.60
C SER A 56 8.21 -12.04 2.93
N ALA A 57 8.86 -11.02 3.49
CA ALA A 57 10.17 -10.54 3.03
C ALA A 57 11.26 -11.59 3.20
N ARG A 58 11.30 -12.28 4.35
CA ARG A 58 12.25 -13.38 4.58
C ARG A 58 12.01 -14.56 3.64
N LEU A 59 10.76 -14.90 3.36
CA LEU A 59 10.41 -15.93 2.38
C LEU A 59 10.92 -15.53 0.99
N GLY A 60 10.58 -14.32 0.52
CA GLY A 60 11.04 -13.82 -0.78
C GLY A 60 12.57 -13.78 -0.90
N PHE A 61 13.26 -13.39 0.17
CA PHE A 61 14.73 -13.34 0.22
C PHE A 61 15.37 -14.74 0.19
N VAL A 62 14.86 -15.69 0.97
CA VAL A 62 15.45 -17.04 1.09
C VAL A 62 15.13 -17.91 -0.11
N THR A 63 13.90 -17.84 -0.63
CA THR A 63 13.46 -18.71 -1.74
C THR A 63 13.58 -18.06 -3.12
N GLY A 64 13.83 -16.76 -3.20
CA GLY A 64 13.94 -16.01 -4.47
C GLY A 64 12.65 -16.00 -5.29
N LYS A 65 11.52 -16.37 -4.69
CA LYS A 65 10.20 -16.50 -5.33
C LYS A 65 9.18 -15.67 -4.56
N SER A 66 8.20 -15.11 -5.25
CA SER A 66 7.11 -14.40 -4.60
C SER A 66 6.16 -15.36 -3.88
N LEU A 67 5.43 -14.86 -2.87
CA LEU A 67 4.41 -15.62 -2.15
C LEU A 67 3.38 -16.23 -3.14
N ALA A 68 2.98 -15.46 -4.16
CA ALA A 68 2.08 -15.93 -5.20
C ALA A 68 2.65 -17.12 -6.00
N GLN A 69 3.96 -17.13 -6.29
CA GLN A 69 4.62 -18.27 -6.95
C GLN A 69 4.66 -19.51 -6.05
N HIS A 70 4.85 -19.33 -4.73
CA HIS A 70 4.76 -20.43 -3.76
C HIS A 70 3.34 -20.99 -3.67
N CYS A 71 2.32 -20.13 -3.59
CA CYS A 71 0.93 -20.56 -3.58
C CYS A 71 0.58 -21.29 -4.88
N ARG A 72 1.04 -20.81 -6.05
CA ARG A 72 0.76 -21.48 -7.33
C ARG A 72 1.51 -22.81 -7.52
N GLN A 73 2.64 -23.00 -6.86
CA GLN A 73 3.39 -24.27 -6.87
C GLN A 73 2.83 -25.29 -5.85
N GLY A 74 2.34 -24.82 -4.70
CA GLY A 74 1.78 -25.67 -3.65
C GLY A 74 0.30 -26.02 -3.82
N TYR A 75 -0.49 -25.17 -4.49
CA TYR A 75 -1.93 -25.38 -4.68
C TYR A 75 -2.29 -25.75 -6.12
N GLY A 76 -3.35 -26.56 -6.28
CA GLY A 76 -3.87 -26.95 -7.59
C GLY A 76 -4.35 -25.75 -8.43
N PRO A 77 -4.49 -25.93 -9.76
CA PRO A 77 -4.76 -24.83 -10.70
C PRO A 77 -6.04 -24.04 -10.40
N ARG A 78 -7.07 -24.70 -9.83
CA ARG A 78 -8.32 -24.04 -9.44
C ARG A 78 -8.14 -23.07 -8.26
N THR A 79 -7.45 -23.52 -7.22
CA THR A 79 -7.19 -22.70 -6.03
C THR A 79 -6.25 -21.53 -6.33
N GLY A 80 -5.25 -21.76 -7.21
CA GLY A 80 -4.38 -20.69 -7.68
C GLY A 80 -5.14 -19.56 -8.41
N THR A 81 -6.11 -19.90 -9.26
CA THR A 81 -6.94 -18.90 -9.95
C THR A 81 -7.85 -18.13 -8.99
N ILE A 82 -8.44 -18.80 -7.98
CA ILE A 82 -9.25 -18.14 -6.96
C ILE A 82 -8.41 -17.15 -6.15
N LEU A 83 -7.22 -17.57 -5.71
CA LEU A 83 -6.28 -16.70 -4.99
C LEU A 83 -5.88 -15.49 -5.83
N TRP A 84 -5.66 -15.69 -7.14
CA TRP A 84 -5.36 -14.59 -8.05
C TRP A 84 -6.52 -13.59 -8.15
N ILE A 85 -7.76 -14.06 -8.36
CA ILE A 85 -8.94 -13.19 -8.41
C ILE A 85 -9.13 -12.42 -7.10
N LEU A 86 -8.98 -13.08 -5.95
CA LEU A 86 -9.09 -12.43 -4.64
C LEU A 86 -8.02 -11.33 -4.47
N THR A 87 -6.79 -11.60 -4.91
CA THR A 87 -5.70 -10.62 -4.85
C THR A 87 -5.99 -9.43 -5.76
N GLU A 88 -6.51 -9.67 -6.97
CA GLU A 88 -6.88 -8.62 -7.92
C GLU A 88 -7.97 -7.70 -7.33
N ILE A 89 -9.02 -8.30 -6.73
CA ILE A 89 -10.09 -7.54 -6.07
C ILE A 89 -9.55 -6.74 -4.89
N ALA A 90 -8.63 -7.31 -4.10
CA ALA A 90 -8.01 -6.61 -2.98
C ALA A 90 -7.18 -5.40 -3.44
N ILE A 91 -6.42 -5.52 -4.53
CA ILE A 91 -5.63 -4.43 -5.11
C ILE A 91 -6.56 -3.30 -5.60
N VAL A 92 -7.62 -3.65 -6.33
CA VAL A 92 -8.62 -2.65 -6.79
C VAL A 92 -9.29 -1.96 -5.60
N GLY A 93 -9.60 -2.71 -4.53
CA GLY A 93 -10.15 -2.14 -3.29
C GLY A 93 -9.19 -1.13 -2.64
N SER A 94 -7.90 -1.46 -2.57
CA SER A 94 -6.86 -0.58 -2.02
C SER A 94 -6.74 0.72 -2.82
N ASP A 95 -6.73 0.63 -4.16
CA ASP A 95 -6.66 1.79 -5.07
C ASP A 95 -7.86 2.74 -4.88
N ILE A 96 -9.07 2.18 -4.75
CA ILE A 96 -10.28 2.97 -4.48
C ILE A 96 -10.17 3.74 -3.15
N GLN A 97 -9.61 3.10 -2.11
CA GLN A 97 -9.43 3.74 -0.80
C GLN A 97 -8.37 4.85 -0.86
N GLU A 98 -7.29 4.68 -1.61
CA GLU A 98 -6.25 5.69 -1.80
C GLU A 98 -6.80 6.95 -2.47
N VAL A 99 -7.60 6.78 -3.53
CA VAL A 99 -8.26 7.88 -4.24
C VAL A 99 -9.26 8.62 -3.33
N LEU A 100 -10.05 7.87 -2.55
CA LEU A 100 -11.03 8.46 -1.62
C LEU A 100 -10.36 9.26 -0.51
N GLY A 101 -9.35 8.68 0.17
CA GLY A 101 -8.65 9.35 1.26
C GLY A 101 -7.95 10.63 0.79
N SER A 102 -7.35 10.60 -0.39
CA SER A 102 -6.73 11.78 -1.01
C SER A 102 -7.75 12.85 -1.41
N ALA A 103 -8.91 12.46 -1.95
CA ALA A 103 -9.98 13.40 -2.28
C ALA A 103 -10.57 14.08 -1.03
N VAL A 104 -10.70 13.35 0.08
CA VAL A 104 -11.10 13.91 1.38
C VAL A 104 -10.03 14.87 1.92
N ALA A 105 -8.75 14.50 1.81
CA ALA A 105 -7.64 15.36 2.20
C ALA A 105 -7.64 16.70 1.42
N PHE A 106 -7.83 16.67 0.11
CA PHE A 106 -7.94 17.89 -0.70
C PHE A 106 -9.15 18.75 -0.34
N ARG A 107 -10.28 18.11 -0.02
CA ARG A 107 -11.47 18.82 0.46
C ARG A 107 -11.18 19.55 1.78
N LEU A 108 -10.45 18.92 2.70
CA LEU A 108 -10.09 19.52 3.99
C LEU A 108 -9.05 20.64 3.85
N LEU A 109 -8.05 20.45 2.98
CA LEU A 109 -6.91 21.38 2.86
C LEU A 109 -7.23 22.63 2.04
N PHE A 110 -7.97 22.47 0.93
CA PHE A 110 -8.24 23.56 -0.02
C PHE A 110 -9.71 23.94 -0.12
N GLY A 111 -10.61 23.24 0.59
CA GLY A 111 -12.06 23.49 0.51
C GLY A 111 -12.69 23.13 -0.85
N ILE A 112 -11.95 22.40 -1.69
CA ILE A 112 -12.36 22.05 -3.05
C ILE A 112 -13.43 20.93 -3.00
N PRO A 113 -14.48 20.99 -3.84
CA PRO A 113 -15.50 19.94 -3.88
C PRO A 113 -14.92 18.60 -4.35
N LEU A 114 -15.42 17.49 -3.76
CA LEU A 114 -14.93 16.12 -3.95
C LEU A 114 -14.69 15.74 -5.42
N TRP A 115 -15.57 16.16 -6.33
CA TRP A 115 -15.47 15.82 -7.75
C TRP A 115 -14.22 16.42 -8.41
N MET A 116 -13.81 17.64 -8.03
CA MET A 116 -12.56 18.23 -8.52
C MET A 116 -11.34 17.56 -7.85
N GLY A 117 -11.45 17.21 -6.56
CA GLY A 117 -10.42 16.45 -5.86
C GLY A 117 -10.11 15.12 -6.53
N CYS A 118 -11.15 14.34 -6.88
CA CYS A 118 -11.01 13.06 -7.60
C CYS A 118 -10.41 13.21 -9.00
N VAL A 119 -10.71 14.29 -9.73
CA VAL A 119 -10.13 14.53 -11.06
C VAL A 119 -8.64 14.86 -10.96
N ILE A 120 -8.24 15.61 -9.93
CA ILE A 120 -6.84 15.95 -9.68
C ILE A 120 -6.04 14.70 -9.27
N THR A 121 -6.56 13.86 -8.35
CA THR A 121 -5.89 12.60 -8.01
C THR A 121 -5.82 11.65 -9.19
N ALA A 122 -6.90 11.49 -9.96
CA ALA A 122 -6.86 10.66 -11.16
C ALA A 122 -5.79 11.15 -12.15
N ALA A 123 -5.69 12.46 -12.36
CA ALA A 123 -4.65 13.05 -13.21
C ALA A 123 -3.24 12.79 -12.64
N ASP A 124 -3.05 12.86 -11.33
CA ASP A 124 -1.77 12.57 -10.68
C ASP A 124 -1.38 11.10 -10.84
N THR A 125 -2.29 10.15 -10.60
CA THR A 125 -2.05 8.71 -10.81
C THR A 125 -1.67 8.41 -12.26
N PHE A 126 -2.36 9.01 -13.24
CA PHE A 126 -1.99 8.88 -14.66
C PHE A 126 -0.63 9.50 -14.98
N THR A 127 -0.30 10.63 -14.36
CA THR A 127 0.99 11.30 -14.54
C THR A 127 2.12 10.47 -13.93
N PHE A 128 1.87 9.85 -12.77
CA PHE A 128 2.81 8.94 -12.11
C PHE A 128 3.02 7.66 -12.91
N LEU A 129 1.94 7.06 -13.43
CA LEU A 129 2.01 5.89 -14.29
C LEU A 129 2.74 6.19 -15.60
N ALA A 130 2.50 7.36 -16.20
CA ALA A 130 3.22 7.83 -17.37
C ALA A 130 4.71 8.09 -17.06
N ALA A 131 5.02 8.71 -15.92
CA ALA A 131 6.39 8.92 -15.46
C ALA A 131 7.12 7.60 -15.20
N GLN A 132 6.44 6.59 -14.65
CA GLN A 132 6.98 5.25 -14.44
C GLN A 132 7.25 4.54 -15.77
N TYR A 133 6.38 4.73 -16.77
CA TYR A 133 6.55 4.21 -18.13
C TYR A 133 7.70 4.87 -18.88
N LEU A 134 7.92 6.19 -18.70
CA LEU A 134 8.95 6.97 -19.41
C LEU A 134 10.34 6.95 -18.75
N HIS A 135 10.45 6.95 -17.41
CA HIS A 135 11.73 7.14 -16.70
C HIS A 135 12.29 5.88 -16.03
N GLY A 136 11.53 4.78 -15.96
CA GLY A 136 11.97 3.53 -15.34
C GLY A 136 12.13 3.63 -13.81
N THR A 137 12.05 2.47 -13.14
CA THR A 137 11.91 2.31 -11.68
C THR A 137 13.00 2.95 -10.81
N ARG A 138 14.13 3.38 -11.39
CA ARG A 138 15.27 3.97 -10.64
C ARG A 138 15.10 5.45 -10.28
N VAL A 139 14.31 6.22 -11.03
CA VAL A 139 14.06 7.64 -10.70
C VAL A 139 13.04 7.76 -9.56
N LEU A 140 12.11 6.81 -9.48
CA LEU A 140 11.13 6.68 -8.39
C LEU A 140 11.76 6.35 -7.04
N GLU A 141 12.73 5.42 -6.99
CA GLU A 141 13.52 5.18 -5.77
C GLU A 141 14.33 6.42 -5.36
N GLY A 142 14.77 7.25 -6.32
CA GLY A 142 15.50 8.48 -6.05
C GLY A 142 14.64 9.60 -5.46
N PHE A 143 13.39 9.74 -5.88
CA PHE A 143 12.47 10.76 -5.35
C PHE A 143 11.91 10.40 -3.97
N VAL A 144 11.75 9.10 -3.69
CA VAL A 144 11.24 8.59 -2.40
C VAL A 144 12.32 8.58 -1.31
N VAL A 145 13.61 8.51 -1.67
CA VAL A 145 14.74 8.48 -0.71
C VAL A 145 15.40 9.85 -0.50
N SER A 146 15.10 10.84 -1.35
CA SER A 146 15.69 12.19 -1.29
C SER A 146 14.87 13.20 -0.48
#